data_AF-A0A432T760-F1
#
_entry.id   AF-A0A432T760-F1
#
_cell.length_a   1.000
_cell.length_b   1.000
_cell.length_c   1.000
_cell.angle_alpha   90.00
_cell.angle_beta   90.00
_cell.angle_gamma   90.00
#
_symmetry.space_group_name_H-M   'P 1'
#
loop_
_entity.id
_entity.type
_entity.pdbx_description
1 polymer ?
#
loop_
_entity_poly.entity_id
_entity_poly.type
_entity_poly.pdbx_seq_one_letter_code
_entity_poly.pdbx_strand_id
1 'polypeptide(L)'
;LTSSAIVHLFDDKDLQTAARGGKALLAGIATKFKLLSFDAQNEALFKLLMQEMFRNEHVREIYNEHFYQENVKKLSSYLFMMMQEDLIRSSDPLLLAHEFFSPLFFYQMQVSLLKMDKKSTSSVVSMFEKHVDFFWDSIKLEQQPDTLF
;
A
#
# COMPACT_ATOMS: atom_id res chain seq x y z
N LEU A 1 -18.51 2.66 -7.93
CA LEU A 1 -17.11 2.18 -8.06
C LEU A 1 -16.13 3.13 -7.36
N THR A 2 -16.33 4.45 -7.46
CA THR A 2 -15.48 5.50 -6.84
C THR A 2 -15.64 5.69 -5.33
N SER A 3 -16.57 5.00 -4.68
CA SER A 3 -16.79 5.05 -3.22
C SER A 3 -15.95 4.03 -2.43
N SER A 4 -15.00 3.35 -3.08
CA SER A 4 -14.17 2.35 -2.41
C SER A 4 -13.20 3.03 -1.46
N ALA A 5 -13.00 2.45 -0.28
CA ALA A 5 -12.00 2.93 0.67
C ALA A 5 -10.55 2.83 0.14
N ILE A 6 -10.33 2.18 -1.02
CA ILE A 6 -9.05 2.27 -1.76
C ILE A 6 -8.85 3.66 -2.38
N VAL A 7 -9.91 4.32 -2.86
CA VAL A 7 -9.84 5.68 -3.41
C VAL A 7 -9.50 6.69 -2.30
N HIS A 8 -10.00 6.42 -1.09
CA HIS A 8 -9.81 7.22 0.12
C HIS A 8 -8.63 6.74 1.00
N LEU A 9 -7.66 6.01 0.43
CA LEU A 9 -6.48 5.50 1.17
C LEU A 9 -5.71 6.61 1.91
N PHE A 10 -5.79 7.84 1.40
CA PHE A 10 -4.96 8.96 1.80
C PHE A 10 -5.75 10.22 2.15
N ASP A 11 -7.07 10.11 2.29
CA ASP A 11 -7.89 11.28 2.62
C ASP A 11 -7.59 11.78 4.04
N ASP A 12 -7.60 13.11 4.18
CA ASP A 12 -7.47 13.89 5.43
C ASP A 12 -6.10 13.93 6.14
N LYS A 13 -4.98 13.88 5.40
CA LYS A 13 -3.68 14.18 6.03
C LYS A 13 -2.88 15.21 5.27
N ASP A 14 -2.53 16.29 5.98
CA ASP A 14 -1.45 17.20 5.59
C ASP A 14 -0.21 16.38 5.23
N LEU A 15 0.37 16.67 4.06
CA LEU A 15 1.42 15.84 3.44
C LEU A 15 2.63 15.71 4.37
N GLN A 16 3.07 16.83 4.94
CA GLN A 16 4.24 16.88 5.82
C GLN A 16 3.97 16.13 7.13
N THR A 17 2.82 16.38 7.76
CA THR A 17 2.45 15.73 9.01
C THR A 17 2.35 14.21 8.86
N ALA A 18 1.80 13.73 7.75
CA ALA A 18 1.74 12.31 7.45
C ALA A 18 3.12 11.69 7.15
N ALA A 19 3.97 12.39 6.38
CA ALA A 19 5.30 11.91 6.03
C ALA A 19 6.19 11.70 7.27
N ARG A 20 6.10 12.59 8.27
CA ARG A 20 6.79 12.45 9.57
C ARG A 20 6.44 11.18 10.32
N GLY A 21 5.30 10.57 10.02
CA GLY A 21 4.92 9.28 10.57
C GLY A 21 5.81 8.11 10.12
N GLY A 22 6.61 8.27 9.05
CA GLY A 22 7.55 7.26 8.57
C GLY A 22 6.91 5.87 8.45
N LYS A 23 7.46 4.89 9.18
CA LYS A 23 6.93 3.52 9.28
C LYS A 23 5.44 3.47 9.66
N ALA A 24 4.96 4.35 10.53
CA ALA A 24 3.56 4.34 10.98
C ALA A 24 2.59 4.70 9.84
N LEU A 25 2.99 5.57 8.91
CA LEU A 25 2.22 5.85 7.70
C LEU A 25 2.09 4.58 6.85
N LEU A 26 3.21 3.90 6.59
CA LEU A 26 3.26 2.67 5.80
C LEU A 26 2.43 1.55 6.45
N ALA A 27 2.54 1.39 7.77
CA ALA A 27 1.73 0.45 8.55
C ALA A 27 0.22 0.75 8.42
N GLY A 28 -0.16 2.02 8.45
CA GLY A 28 -1.55 2.45 8.22
C GLY A 28 -2.07 2.06 6.84
N ILE A 29 -1.26 2.23 5.79
CA ILE A 29 -1.62 1.83 4.42
C ILE A 29 -1.79 0.31 4.33
N ALA A 30 -0.81 -0.48 4.80
CA ALA A 30 -0.89 -1.93 4.78
C ALA A 30 -2.09 -2.46 5.60
N THR A 31 -2.39 -1.82 6.74
CA THR A 31 -3.57 -2.14 7.55
C THR A 31 -4.87 -1.87 6.79
N LYS A 32 -4.97 -0.74 6.06
CA LYS A 32 -6.14 -0.46 5.22
C LYS A 32 -6.33 -1.55 4.15
N PHE A 33 -5.27 -1.93 3.42
CA PHE A 33 -5.33 -3.04 2.44
C PHE A 33 -5.79 -4.36 3.07
N LYS A 34 -5.24 -4.69 4.24
CA LYS A 34 -5.65 -5.86 5.01
C LYS A 34 -7.14 -5.80 5.34
N LEU A 35 -7.64 -4.71 5.93
CA LEU A 35 -9.05 -4.55 6.30
C LEU A 35 -9.99 -4.62 5.09
N LEU A 36 -9.62 -3.98 3.99
CA LEU A 36 -10.36 -4.03 2.72
C LEU A 36 -10.54 -5.46 2.18
N SER A 37 -9.58 -6.35 2.45
CA SER A 37 -9.65 -7.77 2.06
C SER A 37 -10.71 -8.57 2.86
N PHE A 38 -11.18 -8.01 3.99
CA PHE A 38 -12.20 -8.61 4.85
C PHE A 38 -13.53 -7.86 4.86
N ASP A 39 -13.60 -6.67 4.25
CA ASP A 39 -14.86 -5.98 4.03
C ASP A 39 -15.61 -6.58 2.84
N ALA A 40 -16.87 -6.99 3.07
CA ALA A 40 -17.64 -7.75 2.09
C ALA A 40 -17.91 -6.95 0.79
N GLN A 41 -18.14 -5.64 0.90
CA GLN A 41 -18.41 -4.79 -0.27
C GLN A 41 -17.14 -4.57 -1.10
N ASN A 42 -16.03 -4.25 -0.44
CA ASN A 42 -14.75 -4.05 -1.12
C ASN A 42 -14.20 -5.37 -1.68
N GLU A 43 -14.42 -6.50 -1.02
CA GLU A 43 -14.05 -7.82 -1.55
C GLU A 43 -14.85 -8.15 -2.82
N ALA A 44 -16.17 -7.95 -2.81
CA ALA A 44 -17.02 -8.18 -3.98
C ALA A 44 -16.61 -7.28 -5.16
N LEU A 45 -16.34 -6.01 -4.87
CA LEU A 45 -15.83 -5.05 -5.85
C LEU A 45 -14.47 -5.49 -6.42
N PHE A 46 -13.52 -5.84 -5.56
CA PHE A 46 -12.20 -6.28 -5.97
C PHE A 46 -12.27 -7.51 -6.88
N LYS A 47 -13.10 -8.51 -6.55
CA LYS A 47 -13.31 -9.69 -7.40
C LYS A 47 -13.86 -9.32 -8.77
N LEU A 48 -14.87 -8.45 -8.82
CA LEU A 48 -15.45 -7.99 -10.08
C LEU A 48 -14.41 -7.27 -10.94
N LEU A 49 -13.61 -6.38 -10.34
CA LEU A 49 -12.53 -5.69 -11.03
C LEU A 49 -11.53 -6.70 -11.63
N MET A 50 -11.09 -7.68 -10.84
CA MET A 50 -10.13 -8.71 -11.30
C MET A 50 -10.68 -9.57 -12.44
N GLN A 51 -11.97 -9.89 -12.44
CA GLN A 51 -12.61 -10.69 -13.49
C GLN A 51 -12.78 -9.91 -14.80
N GLU A 52 -13.14 -8.62 -14.70
CA GLU A 52 -13.52 -7.80 -15.84
C GLU A 52 -12.35 -6.99 -16.44
N MET A 53 -11.25 -6.79 -15.72
CA MET A 53 -10.09 -5.98 -16.16
C MET A 53 -9.55 -6.34 -17.56
N PHE A 54 -9.55 -7.63 -17.91
CA PHE A 54 -9.05 -8.11 -19.20
C PHE A 54 -10.10 -8.08 -20.32
N ARG A 55 -11.37 -7.82 -19.99
CA ARG A 55 -12.51 -7.92 -20.92
C ARG A 55 -13.22 -6.58 -21.15
N ASN A 56 -13.15 -5.69 -20.16
CA ASN A 56 -13.87 -4.43 -20.15
C ASN A 56 -12.87 -3.28 -20.00
N GLU A 57 -12.73 -2.49 -21.05
CA GLU A 57 -11.82 -1.34 -21.10
C GLU A 57 -12.13 -0.30 -20.03
N HIS A 58 -13.41 0.02 -19.84
CA HIS A 58 -13.83 0.99 -18.86
C HIS A 58 -13.48 0.56 -17.43
N VAL A 59 -13.60 -0.73 -17.12
CA VAL A 59 -13.17 -1.29 -15.83
C VAL A 59 -11.66 -1.17 -15.65
N ARG A 60 -10.88 -1.41 -16.70
CA ARG A 60 -9.42 -1.28 -16.69
C ARG A 60 -8.98 0.18 -16.50
N GLU A 61 -9.66 1.14 -17.12
CA GLU A 61 -9.44 2.58 -16.93
C GLU A 61 -9.67 2.96 -15.46
N ILE A 62 -10.81 2.59 -14.89
CA ILE A 62 -11.14 2.84 -13.48
C ILE A 62 -10.07 2.26 -12.53
N TYR A 63 -9.64 1.01 -12.77
CA TYR A 63 -8.58 0.38 -11.99
C TYR A 63 -7.26 1.17 -12.10
N ASN A 64 -6.83 1.48 -13.32
CA ASN A 64 -5.57 2.17 -13.54
C ASN A 64 -5.56 3.57 -12.93
N GLU A 65 -6.61 4.36 -13.13
CA GLU A 65 -6.65 5.75 -12.65
C GLU A 65 -6.79 5.81 -11.13
N HIS A 66 -7.84 5.20 -10.59
CA HIS A 66 -8.23 5.43 -9.20
C HIS A 66 -7.62 4.43 -8.20
N PHE A 67 -7.37 3.18 -8.61
CA PHE A 67 -6.81 2.17 -7.70
C PHE A 67 -5.29 2.12 -7.76
N TYR A 68 -4.68 2.40 -8.92
CA TYR A 68 -3.24 2.30 -9.09
C TYR A 68 -2.54 3.65 -9.13
N GLN A 69 -2.77 4.47 -10.17
CA GLN A 69 -1.99 5.67 -10.44
C GLN A 69 -2.12 6.72 -9.32
N GLU A 70 -3.32 7.00 -8.85
CA GLU A 70 -3.52 7.95 -7.74
C GLU A 70 -2.79 7.51 -6.46
N ASN A 71 -2.88 6.23 -6.11
CA ASN A 71 -2.25 5.70 -4.90
C ASN A 71 -0.73 5.70 -4.99
N VAL A 72 -0.18 5.30 -6.14
CA VAL A 72 1.27 5.35 -6.40
C VAL A 72 1.78 6.80 -6.33
N LYS A 73 1.10 7.75 -6.98
CA LYS A 73 1.49 9.17 -6.95
C LYS A 73 1.47 9.74 -5.53
N LYS A 74 0.43 9.42 -4.75
CA LYS A 74 0.32 9.89 -3.36
C LYS A 74 1.42 9.32 -2.49
N LEU A 75 1.67 8.00 -2.53
CA LEU A 75 2.75 7.38 -1.75
C LEU A 75 4.14 7.89 -2.16
N SER A 76 4.38 8.05 -3.46
CA SER A 76 5.62 8.64 -3.98
C SER A 76 5.86 10.04 -3.39
N SER A 77 4.81 10.86 -3.26
CA SER A 77 4.92 12.19 -2.64
C SER A 77 5.29 12.13 -1.16
N TYR A 78 4.73 11.19 -0.40
CA TYR A 78 5.11 10.99 1.01
C TYR A 78 6.55 10.49 1.15
N LEU A 79 6.96 9.53 0.32
CA LEU A 79 8.33 9.00 0.34
C LEU A 79 9.35 10.08 -0.04
N PHE A 80 9.03 10.91 -1.04
CA PHE A 80 9.86 12.06 -1.37
C PHE A 80 10.01 13.01 -0.19
N MET A 81 8.92 13.31 0.52
CA MET A 81 8.98 14.14 1.73
C MET A 81 9.82 13.49 2.84
N MET A 82 9.71 12.18 3.06
CA MET A 82 10.56 11.45 4.01
C MET A 82 12.05 11.52 3.65
N MET A 83 12.40 11.61 2.36
CA MET A 83 13.78 11.84 1.93
C MET A 83 14.24 13.28 2.23
N GLN A 84 13.36 14.27 2.04
CA GLN A 84 13.67 15.68 2.33
C GLN A 84 13.84 15.94 3.83
N GLU A 85 13.18 15.16 4.68
CA GLU A 85 13.28 15.23 6.14
C GLU A 85 14.29 14.23 6.75
N ASP A 86 15.16 13.62 5.92
CA ASP A 86 16.19 12.66 6.36
C ASP A 86 15.63 11.51 7.23
N LEU A 87 14.44 10.99 6.91
CA LEU A 87 13.86 9.81 7.55
C LEU A 87 14.27 8.51 6.84
N ILE A 88 14.46 8.59 5.53
CA ILE A 88 14.84 7.47 4.66
C ILE A 88 15.94 7.89 3.69
N ARG A 89 16.68 6.92 3.16
CA ARG A 89 17.70 7.14 2.13
C ARG A 89 17.08 7.78 0.88
N SER A 90 17.83 8.68 0.25
CA SER A 90 17.46 9.23 -1.06
C SER A 90 17.48 8.14 -2.14
N SER A 91 16.39 8.02 -2.90
CA SER A 91 16.24 7.10 -4.04
C SER A 91 15.14 7.60 -4.97
N ASP A 92 14.78 6.81 -5.98
CA ASP A 92 13.57 7.07 -6.78
C ASP A 92 12.31 6.81 -5.93
N PRO A 93 11.50 7.83 -5.59
CA PRO A 93 10.30 7.66 -4.77
C PRO A 93 9.16 6.95 -5.51
N LEU A 94 9.14 7.01 -6.85
CA LEU A 94 8.14 6.31 -7.66
C LEU A 94 8.41 4.81 -7.65
N LEU A 95 9.68 4.42 -7.83
CA LEU A 95 10.11 3.03 -7.71
C LEU A 95 9.77 2.47 -6.32
N LEU A 96 10.10 3.20 -5.25
CA LEU A 96 9.76 2.77 -3.88
C LEU A 96 8.25 2.61 -3.67
N ALA A 97 7.42 3.48 -4.24
CA ALA A 97 5.98 3.34 -4.16
C ALA A 97 5.49 2.05 -4.86
N HIS A 98 6.05 1.73 -6.04
CA HIS A 98 5.75 0.48 -6.75
C HIS A 98 6.18 -0.77 -5.96
N GLU A 99 7.39 -0.78 -5.41
CA GLU A 99 7.90 -1.86 -4.56
C GLU A 99 7.07 -2.03 -3.28
N PHE A 100 6.55 -0.93 -2.72
CA PHE A 100 5.69 -1.00 -1.55
C PHE A 100 4.31 -1.58 -1.87
N PHE A 101 3.66 -1.13 -2.95
CA PHE A 101 2.30 -1.56 -3.26
C PHE A 101 2.20 -2.96 -3.86
N SER A 102 3.20 -3.38 -4.65
CA SER A 102 3.14 -4.65 -5.38
C SER A 102 2.85 -5.85 -4.48
N PRO A 103 3.53 -6.03 -3.32
CA PRO A 103 3.21 -7.11 -2.41
C PRO A 103 1.82 -6.99 -1.77
N LEU A 104 1.35 -5.78 -1.47
CA LEU A 104 0.04 -5.57 -0.84
C LEU A 104 -1.10 -6.01 -1.77
N PHE A 105 -1.04 -5.65 -3.06
CA PHE A 105 -2.00 -6.12 -4.06
C PHE A 105 -1.95 -7.65 -4.21
N PHE A 106 -0.76 -8.23 -4.22
CA PHE A 106 -0.60 -9.68 -4.28
C PHE A 106 -1.23 -10.38 -3.06
N TYR A 107 -0.99 -9.88 -1.85
CA TYR A 107 -1.57 -10.46 -0.63
C TYR A 107 -3.10 -10.33 -0.59
N GLN A 108 -3.65 -9.18 -1.00
CA GLN A 108 -5.11 -9.00 -1.10
C GLN A 108 -5.74 -10.01 -2.06
N MET A 109 -5.09 -10.26 -3.21
CA MET A 109 -5.52 -11.29 -4.14
C MET A 109 -5.45 -12.70 -3.52
N GLN A 110 -4.35 -13.05 -2.86
CA GLN A 110 -4.20 -14.34 -2.20
C GLN A 110 -5.23 -14.56 -1.08
N VAL A 111 -5.56 -13.53 -0.29
CA VAL A 111 -6.64 -13.59 0.70
C VAL A 111 -7.98 -13.89 0.04
N SER A 112 -8.28 -13.21 -1.07
CA SER A 112 -9.54 -13.38 -1.81
C SER A 112 -9.69 -14.81 -2.34
N LEU A 113 -8.62 -15.38 -2.91
CA LEU A 113 -8.62 -16.75 -3.43
C LEU A 113 -8.77 -17.80 -2.31
N LEU A 114 -8.03 -17.65 -1.20
CA LEU A 114 -8.14 -18.57 -0.06
C LEU A 114 -9.54 -18.55 0.57
N LYS A 115 -10.18 -17.37 0.67
CA LYS A 115 -11.55 -17.24 1.16
C LYS A 115 -12.55 -17.96 0.24
N MET A 116 -12.39 -17.86 -1.07
CA MET A 116 -13.23 -18.57 -2.04
C MET A 116 -13.13 -20.09 -1.87
N ASP A 117 -11.92 -20.58 -1.60
CA ASP A 117 -11.64 -22.00 -1.34
C ASP A 117 -11.97 -22.45 0.08
N LYS A 118 -12.49 -21.56 0.95
CA LYS A 118 -12.73 -21.81 2.38
C LYS A 118 -11.47 -22.28 3.13
N LYS A 119 -10.29 -21.81 2.70
CA LYS A 119 -8.99 -22.07 3.32
C LYS A 119 -8.62 -20.99 4.32
N SER A 120 -7.74 -21.33 5.25
CA SER A 120 -7.18 -20.36 6.19
C SER A 120 -6.40 -19.26 5.47
N THR A 121 -6.60 -18.01 5.89
CA THR A 121 -5.88 -16.83 5.39
C THR A 121 -4.74 -16.39 6.30
N SER A 122 -4.57 -17.03 7.46
CA SER A 122 -3.70 -16.55 8.55
C SER A 122 -2.25 -16.29 8.12
N SER A 123 -1.68 -17.15 7.27
CA SER A 123 -0.31 -16.99 6.78
C SER A 123 -0.15 -15.73 5.95
N VAL A 124 -1.04 -15.50 4.98
CA VAL A 124 -1.04 -14.32 4.10
C VAL A 124 -1.35 -13.05 4.87
N VAL A 125 -2.27 -13.12 5.83
CA VAL A 125 -2.63 -11.97 6.67
C VAL A 125 -1.43 -11.43 7.43
N SER A 126 -0.51 -12.28 7.90
CA SER A 126 0.72 -11.84 8.57
C SER A 126 1.75 -11.18 7.65
N MET A 127 1.61 -11.35 6.33
CA MET A 127 2.57 -10.80 5.36
C MET A 127 2.40 -9.30 5.17
N PHE A 128 1.23 -8.74 5.47
CA PHE A 128 1.00 -7.29 5.43
C PHE A 128 1.93 -6.57 6.42
N GLU A 129 1.99 -7.03 7.67
CA GLU A 129 2.87 -6.43 8.68
C GLU A 129 4.36 -6.69 8.38
N LYS A 130 4.71 -7.93 8.03
CA LYS A 130 6.10 -8.31 7.69
C LYS A 130 6.64 -7.50 6.52
N HIS A 131 5.81 -7.20 5.52
CA HIS A 131 6.19 -6.37 4.38
C HIS A 131 6.53 -4.95 4.82
N VAL A 132 5.74 -4.34 5.71
CA VAL A 132 6.04 -3.01 6.24
C VAL A 132 7.36 -3.01 7.01
N ASP A 133 7.60 -4.02 7.85
CA ASP A 133 8.85 -4.15 8.60
C ASP A 133 10.05 -4.26 7.66
N PHE A 134 10.00 -5.21 6.72
CA PHE A 134 11.06 -5.46 5.75
C PHE A 134 11.33 -4.23 4.87
N PHE A 135 10.27 -3.65 4.30
CA PHE A 135 10.40 -2.48 3.45
C PHE A 135 10.99 -1.29 4.20
N TRP A 136 10.49 -0.98 5.40
CA TRP A 136 11.01 0.11 6.21
C TRP A 136 12.48 -0.08 6.55
N ASP A 137 12.88 -1.27 7.01
CA ASP A 137 14.27 -1.57 7.34
C ASP A 137 15.19 -1.48 6.11
N SER A 138 14.65 -1.73 4.91
CA SER A 138 15.38 -1.60 3.64
C SER A 138 15.57 -0.16 3.14
N ILE A 139 14.89 0.83 3.71
CA ILE A 139 14.98 2.23 3.24
C ILE A 139 15.35 3.25 4.32
N LYS A 140 15.09 2.96 5.59
CA LYS A 140 15.38 3.88 6.71
C LYS A 140 16.87 4.26 6.72
N LEU A 141 17.18 5.48 7.12
CA LEU A 141 18.56 5.83 7.45
C LEU A 141 18.96 5.07 8.71
N GLU A 142 20.15 4.47 8.67
CA GLU A 142 20.77 3.98 9.89
C GLU A 142 21.18 5.21 10.70
N GLN A 143 20.71 5.31 11.95
CA GLN A 143 21.30 6.26 12.87
C GLN A 143 22.76 5.84 13.03
N GLN A 144 23.70 6.71 12.61
CA GLN A 144 25.07 6.53 13.02
C GLN A 144 25.05 6.50 14.55
N PRO A 145 25.56 5.44 15.21
CA PRO A 145 25.76 5.50 16.65
C PRO A 145 26.65 6.72 16.87
N ASP A 146 26.20 7.67 17.70
CA ASP A 146 26.95 8.87 18.06
C ASP A 146 28.40 8.47 18.31
N THR A 147 29.28 8.71 17.34
CA THR A 147 30.71 8.61 17.56
C THR A 147 31.04 9.81 18.42
N LEU A 148 30.94 9.61 19.72
CA LEU A 148 31.56 10.41 20.76
C LEU A 148 33.06 10.49 20.45
N PHE A 149 33.45 11.53 19.74
CA PHE A 149 34.82 12.01 19.64
C PHE A 149 34.83 13.50 19.98
#